data_AF-A0A2V4EF04-F1
#
_entry.id   AF-A0A2V4EF04-F1
#
_cell.length_a   1.000
_cell.length_b   1.000
_cell.length_c   1.000
_cell.angle_alpha   90.00
_cell.angle_beta   90.00
_cell.angle_gamma   90.00
#
_symmetry.space_group_name_H-M   'P 1'
#
loop_
_entity.id
_entity.type
_entity.pdbx_description
1 polymer ?
#
loop_
_entity_poly.entity_id
_entity_poly.type
_entity_poly.pdbx_seq_one_letter_code
_entity_poly.pdbx_strand_id
1 'polypeptide(L)'
;MNKLKQEEYEEIVKFAAFQSFTGLWAYIAPNMIPSLNFSGDQLPFQTRKELFFYFVQRLLNEGHLKLAKKGHMLTGTIDEQLKIFHDAFPNNEDEMFDSQHLMDDYWFYDKSCPAEAVWVRNDGTLEWT
;
A
#
# COMPACT_ATOMS: atom_id res chain seq x y z
N MET A 1 6.88 -13.31 -7.50
CA MET A 1 7.71 -12.23 -6.92
C MET A 1 8.47 -12.81 -5.74
N ASN A 2 9.77 -13.13 -5.89
CA ASN A 2 10.53 -13.92 -4.91
C ASN A 2 11.89 -13.27 -4.55
N LYS A 3 11.93 -11.93 -4.56
CA LYS A 3 13.19 -11.16 -4.40
C LYS A 3 13.25 -10.26 -3.16
N LEU A 4 12.11 -9.90 -2.55
CA LEU A 4 12.10 -9.08 -1.34
C LEU A 4 12.64 -9.89 -0.16
N LYS A 5 13.64 -9.36 0.53
CA LYS A 5 14.13 -9.98 1.77
C LYS A 5 13.21 -9.67 2.93
N GLN A 6 13.23 -10.52 3.94
CA GLN A 6 12.43 -10.34 5.15
C GLN A 6 12.76 -9.03 5.89
N GLU A 7 14.04 -8.68 5.97
CA GLU A 7 14.51 -7.43 6.60
C GLU A 7 13.95 -6.18 5.92
N GLU A 8 13.89 -6.16 4.58
CA GLU A 8 13.34 -5.06 3.79
C GLU A 8 11.82 -4.93 3.98
N TYR A 9 11.13 -6.08 4.05
CA TYR A 9 9.70 -6.11 4.38
C TYR A 9 9.44 -5.48 5.75
N GLU A 10 10.14 -5.95 6.78
CA GLU A 10 9.97 -5.48 8.15
C GLU A 10 10.30 -3.99 8.30
N GLU A 11 11.35 -3.52 7.62
CA GLU A 11 11.75 -2.12 7.66
C GLU A 11 10.71 -1.21 6.99
N ILE A 12 10.22 -1.56 5.80
CA ILE A 12 9.16 -0.81 5.12
C ILE A 12 7.88 -0.80 5.95
N VAL A 13 7.46 -1.95 6.49
CA VAL A 13 6.26 -2.04 7.34
C VAL A 13 6.42 -1.18 8.59
N LYS A 14 7.59 -1.21 9.24
CA LYS A 14 7.88 -0.39 10.41
C LYS A 14 7.71 1.11 10.13
N PHE A 15 8.18 1.58 8.98
CA PHE A 15 8.04 2.98 8.60
C PHE A 15 6.62 3.33 8.17
N ALA A 16 5.94 2.44 7.45
CA ALA A 16 4.59 2.67 6.95
C ALA A 16 3.48 2.52 8.03
N ALA A 17 3.75 1.78 9.11
CA ALA A 17 2.75 1.47 10.13
C ALA A 17 2.08 2.74 10.67
N PHE A 18 0.75 2.65 10.84
CA PHE A 18 -0.09 3.73 11.36
C PHE A 18 -0.23 4.95 10.43
N GLN A 19 0.27 4.88 9.20
CA GLN A 19 0.04 5.88 8.16
C GLN A 19 -1.01 5.39 7.15
N SER A 20 -1.60 6.30 6.39
CA SER A 20 -2.42 5.95 5.23
C SER A 20 -1.60 5.20 4.16
N PHE A 21 -2.25 4.70 3.12
CA PHE A 21 -1.56 3.96 2.05
C PHE A 21 -0.46 4.76 1.33
N THR A 22 -0.52 6.09 1.36
CA THR A 22 0.58 6.98 0.93
C THR A 22 1.90 6.67 1.64
N GLY A 23 1.88 6.37 2.95
CA GLY A 23 3.07 5.97 3.69
C GLY A 23 3.67 4.67 3.17
N LEU A 24 2.84 3.64 2.99
CA LEU A 24 3.30 2.37 2.42
C LEU A 24 3.82 2.55 0.99
N TRP A 25 3.11 3.31 0.16
CA TRP A 25 3.53 3.63 -1.20
C TRP A 25 4.88 4.35 -1.23
N ALA A 26 5.07 5.37 -0.41
CA ALA A 26 6.29 6.18 -0.32
C ALA A 26 7.54 5.37 0.05
N TYR A 27 7.40 4.38 0.95
CA TYR A 27 8.54 3.53 1.35
C TYR A 27 8.82 2.36 0.39
N ILE A 28 7.99 2.12 -0.62
CA ILE A 28 8.33 1.23 -1.74
C ILE A 28 9.21 2.01 -2.72
N ALA A 29 10.48 2.17 -2.34
CA ALA A 29 11.49 2.92 -3.07
C ALA A 29 12.77 2.09 -3.27
N PRO A 30 13.59 2.37 -4.31
CA PRO A 30 14.79 1.59 -4.60
C PRO A 30 15.76 1.42 -3.43
N ASN A 31 15.95 2.48 -2.63
CA ASN A 31 16.84 2.46 -1.46
C ASN A 31 16.31 1.63 -0.28
N MET A 32 14.99 1.42 -0.21
CA MET A 32 14.36 0.57 0.81
C MET A 32 14.33 -0.90 0.39
N ILE A 33 14.59 -1.19 -0.88
CA ILE A 33 14.56 -2.55 -1.44
C ILE A 33 15.83 -2.80 -2.29
N PRO A 34 17.03 -2.76 -1.67
CA PRO A 34 18.29 -2.99 -2.38
C PRO A 34 18.36 -4.36 -3.07
N SER A 35 17.63 -5.37 -2.59
CA SER A 35 17.55 -6.72 -3.19
C SER A 35 17.04 -6.74 -4.64
N LEU A 36 16.31 -5.71 -5.07
CA LEU A 36 15.85 -5.59 -6.46
C LEU A 36 17.00 -5.26 -7.42
N ASN A 37 18.16 -4.78 -6.91
CA ASN A 37 19.30 -4.35 -7.71
C ASN A 37 18.91 -3.34 -8.82
N PHE A 38 18.00 -2.43 -8.48
CA PHE A 38 17.52 -1.40 -9.40
C PHE A 38 18.34 -0.12 -9.24
N SER A 39 18.76 0.48 -10.35
CA SER A 39 19.70 1.62 -10.37
C SER A 39 19.05 2.97 -10.69
N GLY A 40 17.73 3.01 -10.91
CA GLY A 40 17.01 4.27 -11.13
C GLY A 40 16.54 4.89 -9.82
N ASP A 41 16.18 6.16 -9.87
CA ASP A 41 15.74 6.93 -8.70
C ASP A 41 14.34 6.53 -8.21
N GLN A 42 13.51 6.00 -9.11
CA GLN A 42 12.14 5.55 -8.83
C GLN A 42 11.86 4.21 -9.50
N LEU A 43 11.19 3.30 -8.78
CA LEU A 43 10.75 2.04 -9.36
C LEU A 43 9.72 2.30 -10.47
N PRO A 44 9.71 1.51 -11.56
CA PRO A 44 8.65 1.58 -12.55
C PRO A 44 7.28 1.41 -11.87
N PHE A 45 6.29 2.22 -12.27
CA PHE A 45 4.96 2.24 -11.64
C PHE A 45 4.37 0.83 -11.46
N GLN A 46 4.42 0.00 -12.51
CA GLN A 46 3.87 -1.35 -12.46
C GLN A 46 4.60 -2.25 -11.44
N THR A 47 5.92 -2.11 -11.31
CA THR A 47 6.70 -2.83 -10.28
C THR A 47 6.33 -2.34 -8.88
N ARG A 48 6.16 -1.03 -8.70
CA ARG A 48 5.76 -0.43 -7.42
C ARG A 48 4.35 -0.86 -7.03
N LYS A 49 3.40 -0.91 -7.98
CA LYS A 49 2.05 -1.45 -7.83
C LYS A 49 2.05 -2.92 -7.39
N GLU A 50 2.83 -3.77 -8.06
CA GLU A 50 2.96 -5.19 -7.68
C GLU A 50 3.51 -5.37 -6.26
N LEU A 51 4.53 -4.59 -5.89
CA LEU A 51 5.07 -4.57 -4.53
C LEU A 51 4.03 -4.10 -3.53
N PHE A 52 3.32 -3.01 -3.81
CA PHE A 52 2.26 -2.49 -2.94
C PHE A 52 1.22 -3.57 -2.62
N PHE A 53 0.69 -4.24 -3.64
CA PHE A 53 -0.29 -5.30 -3.42
C PHE A 53 0.29 -6.52 -2.69
N TYR A 54 1.56 -6.85 -2.87
CA TYR A 54 2.23 -7.87 -2.06
C TYR A 54 2.31 -7.49 -0.59
N PHE A 55 2.68 -6.25 -0.27
CA PHE A 55 2.71 -5.77 1.12
C PHE A 55 1.32 -5.80 1.73
N VAL A 56 0.32 -5.24 1.04
CA VAL A 56 -1.08 -5.22 1.52
C VAL A 56 -1.60 -6.64 1.75
N GLN A 57 -1.43 -7.54 0.78
CA GLN A 57 -1.84 -8.94 0.90
C GLN A 57 -1.18 -9.63 2.10
N ARG A 58 0.12 -9.44 2.29
CA ARG A 58 0.87 -10.07 3.37
C ARG A 58 0.45 -9.52 4.73
N LEU A 59 0.30 -8.20 4.86
CA LEU A 59 -0.17 -7.55 6.08
C LEU A 59 -1.61 -7.98 6.45
N LEU A 60 -2.49 -8.19 5.46
CA LEU A 60 -3.83 -8.72 5.68
C LEU A 60 -3.79 -10.17 6.20
N ASN A 61 -2.94 -11.01 5.61
CA ASN A 61 -2.77 -12.41 6.04
C ASN A 61 -2.14 -12.53 7.44
N GLU A 62 -1.18 -11.66 7.76
CA GLU A 62 -0.53 -11.60 9.06
C GLU A 62 -1.42 -10.93 10.13
N GLY A 63 -2.53 -10.31 9.73
CA GLY A 63 -3.48 -9.66 10.63
C GLY A 63 -3.04 -8.28 11.14
N HIS A 64 -2.03 -7.67 10.52
CA HIS A 64 -1.51 -6.34 10.86
C HIS A 64 -2.27 -5.21 10.17
N LEU A 65 -3.03 -5.52 9.13
CA LEU A 65 -3.82 -4.57 8.37
C LEU A 65 -5.24 -5.11 8.17
N LYS A 66 -6.21 -4.20 8.12
CA LYS A 66 -7.55 -4.39 7.60
C LYS A 66 -7.84 -3.31 6.56
N LEU A 67 -8.75 -3.60 5.65
CA LEU A 67 -9.24 -2.62 4.68
C LEU A 67 -10.60 -2.08 5.12
N ALA A 68 -10.79 -0.78 4.99
CA ALA A 68 -12.07 -0.14 5.24
C ALA A 68 -12.43 0.84 4.13
N LYS A 69 -13.68 1.29 4.08
CA LYS A 69 -14.07 2.44 3.28
C LYS A 69 -15.18 3.20 3.98
N LYS A 70 -15.06 4.53 4.05
CA LYS A 70 -16.09 5.41 4.66
C LYS A 70 -16.47 4.94 6.07
N GLY A 71 -15.46 4.62 6.89
CA GLY A 71 -15.63 4.19 8.27
C GLY A 71 -16.18 2.77 8.47
N HIS A 72 -16.32 1.97 7.42
CA HIS A 72 -16.79 0.59 7.50
C HIS A 72 -15.72 -0.38 7.01
N MET A 73 -15.46 -1.44 7.75
CA MET A 73 -14.55 -2.51 7.32
C MET A 73 -15.08 -3.17 6.05
N LEU A 74 -14.18 -3.45 5.11
CA LEU A 74 -14.50 -4.29 3.96
C LEU A 74 -14.77 -5.72 4.43
N THR A 75 -15.71 -6.38 3.76
CA THR A 75 -16.14 -7.75 4.05
C THR A 75 -15.80 -8.67 2.88
N GLY A 76 -15.83 -9.99 3.11
CA GLY A 76 -15.44 -11.00 2.14
C GLY A 76 -14.02 -11.50 2.37
N THR A 77 -13.57 -12.40 1.49
CA THR A 77 -12.22 -12.94 1.52
C THR A 77 -11.18 -11.88 1.19
N ILE A 78 -9.92 -12.09 1.60
CA ILE A 78 -8.84 -11.16 1.28
C ILE A 78 -8.69 -11.01 -0.24
N ASP A 79 -8.81 -12.10 -0.99
CA ASP A 79 -8.73 -12.08 -2.46
C ASP A 79 -9.81 -11.21 -3.10
N GLU A 80 -11.06 -11.29 -2.61
CA GLU A 80 -12.16 -10.44 -3.09
C GLU A 80 -11.91 -8.95 -2.81
N GLN A 81 -11.42 -8.63 -1.60
CA GLN A 81 -11.10 -7.26 -1.24
C GLN A 81 -9.95 -6.70 -2.08
N LEU A 82 -8.88 -7.48 -2.26
CA LEU A 82 -7.74 -7.12 -3.10
C LEU A 82 -8.11 -7.00 -4.57
N LYS A 83 -9.03 -7.84 -5.06
CA LYS A 83 -9.54 -7.73 -6.43
C LYS A 83 -10.21 -6.39 -6.66
N ILE A 84 -11.11 -5.96 -5.78
CA ILE A 84 -11.77 -4.65 -5.90
C ILE A 84 -10.75 -3.52 -5.86
N PHE A 85 -9.77 -3.62 -4.95
CA PHE A 85 -8.72 -2.61 -4.83
C PHE A 85 -7.84 -2.54 -6.09
N HIS A 86 -7.41 -3.70 -6.60
CA HIS A 86 -6.60 -3.80 -7.80
C HIS A 86 -7.32 -3.31 -9.06
N ASP A 87 -8.60 -3.69 -9.24
CA ASP A 87 -9.42 -3.30 -10.39
C ASP A 87 -9.64 -1.77 -10.47
N ALA A 88 -9.63 -1.07 -9.33
CA ALA A 88 -9.75 0.38 -9.27
C ALA A 88 -8.39 1.11 -9.31
N PHE A 89 -7.28 0.41 -9.07
CA PHE A 89 -5.97 1.04 -8.90
C PHE A 89 -5.47 1.67 -10.21
N PRO A 90 -4.88 2.88 -10.17
CA PRO A 90 -4.34 3.58 -11.32
C PRO A 90 -3.40 2.76 -12.20
N ASN A 91 -3.27 3.16 -13.46
CA ASN A 91 -2.42 2.50 -14.45
C ASN A 91 -1.06 3.17 -14.64
N ASN A 92 -0.88 4.38 -14.11
CA ASN A 92 0.34 5.19 -14.23
C ASN A 92 0.37 6.29 -13.14
N GLU A 93 1.48 7.01 -13.05
CA GLU A 93 1.68 8.09 -12.07
C GLU A 93 0.75 9.28 -12.33
N ASP A 94 0.41 9.60 -13.58
CA ASP A 94 -0.49 10.73 -13.90
C ASP A 94 -1.91 10.53 -13.35
N GLU A 95 -2.38 9.28 -13.30
CA GLU A 95 -3.66 8.89 -12.69
C GLU A 95 -3.61 8.88 -11.15
N MET A 96 -2.43 8.83 -10.54
CA MET A 96 -2.24 8.96 -9.09
C MET A 96 -2.19 10.44 -8.64
N PHE A 97 -1.63 11.30 -9.50
CA PHE A 97 -1.41 12.71 -9.23
C PHE A 97 -2.70 13.52 -9.29
N ASP A 98 -2.89 14.43 -8.33
CA ASP A 98 -3.92 15.46 -8.40
C ASP A 98 -3.31 16.86 -8.53
N SER A 99 -3.68 17.56 -9.60
CA SER A 99 -3.18 18.90 -9.91
C SER A 99 -3.65 20.01 -8.97
N GLN A 100 -4.78 19.82 -8.27
CA GLN A 100 -5.30 20.83 -7.34
C GLN A 100 -4.59 20.76 -5.99
N HIS A 101 -4.26 19.54 -5.55
CA HIS A 101 -3.57 19.28 -4.28
C HIS A 101 -2.04 19.21 -4.45
N LEU A 102 -1.55 19.18 -5.69
CA LEU A 102 -0.11 19.09 -6.04
C LEU A 102 0.57 17.90 -5.35
N MET A 103 -0.06 16.72 -5.44
CA MET A 103 0.38 15.53 -4.73
C MET A 103 0.33 14.29 -5.62
N ASP A 104 1.48 13.61 -5.73
CA ASP A 104 1.72 12.49 -6.67
C ASP A 104 0.95 11.22 -6.32
N ASP A 105 0.49 11.06 -5.08
CA ASP A 105 -0.22 9.89 -4.59
C ASP A 105 -1.62 10.21 -4.03
N TYR A 106 -2.20 11.32 -4.48
CA TYR A 106 -3.53 11.79 -4.03
C TYR A 106 -4.64 10.77 -4.23
N TRP A 107 -4.53 9.91 -5.24
CA TRP A 107 -5.54 8.90 -5.52
C TRP A 107 -5.92 8.05 -4.29
N PHE A 108 -4.99 7.79 -3.36
CA PHE A 108 -5.31 7.05 -2.12
C PHE A 108 -6.36 7.74 -1.22
N TYR A 109 -6.49 9.07 -1.30
CA TYR A 109 -7.50 9.85 -0.59
C TYR A 109 -8.75 10.13 -1.43
N ASP A 110 -8.68 9.89 -2.74
CA ASP A 110 -9.81 10.12 -3.62
C ASP A 110 -10.96 9.14 -3.32
N LYS A 111 -12.18 9.58 -3.61
CA LYS A 111 -13.39 8.76 -3.46
C LYS A 111 -13.36 7.48 -4.31
N SER A 112 -12.58 7.46 -5.39
CA SER A 112 -12.43 6.30 -6.28
C SER A 112 -11.52 5.22 -5.71
N CYS A 113 -10.65 5.54 -4.75
CA CYS A 113 -9.90 4.52 -4.00
C CYS A 113 -10.86 3.72 -3.12
N PRO A 114 -11.00 2.40 -3.32
CA PRO A 114 -12.04 1.61 -2.65
C PRO A 114 -11.65 1.17 -1.24
N ALA A 115 -10.41 1.44 -0.81
CA ALA A 115 -9.88 0.97 0.47
C ALA A 115 -8.99 2.02 1.15
N GLU A 116 -9.18 2.16 2.45
CA GLU A 116 -8.34 2.89 3.40
C GLU A 116 -7.64 1.88 4.31
N ALA A 117 -6.45 2.23 4.79
CA ALA A 117 -5.69 1.38 5.70
C ALA A 117 -6.26 1.48 7.13
N VAL A 118 -6.49 0.33 7.76
CA VAL A 118 -6.74 0.26 9.20
C VAL A 118 -5.71 -0.67 9.83
N TRP A 119 -4.76 -0.11 10.56
CA TRP A 119 -3.67 -0.87 11.17
C TRP A 119 -4.12 -1.51 12.47
N VAL A 120 -3.66 -2.74 12.71
CA VAL A 120 -3.91 -3.46 13.95
C VAL A 120 -2.66 -3.37 14.84
N ARG A 121 -2.80 -2.71 15.99
CA ARG A 121 -1.74 -2.59 16.99
C ARG A 121 -1.52 -3.93 17.72
N ASN A 122 -0.38 -4.07 18.39
CA ASN A 122 -0.02 -5.30 19.11
C ASN A 122 -1.00 -5.66 20.23
N ASP A 123 -1.71 -4.69 20.80
CA ASP A 123 -2.76 -4.90 21.80
C ASP A 123 -4.15 -5.17 21.17
N GLY A 124 -4.23 -5.28 19.84
CA GLY A 124 -5.44 -5.51 19.08
C GLY A 124 -6.27 -4.25 18.78
N THR A 125 -5.86 -3.07 19.26
CA THR A 125 -6.54 -1.82 18.93
C THR A 125 -6.34 -1.42 17.47
N LEU A 126 -7.27 -0.63 16.94
CA LEU A 126 -7.30 -0.25 15.52
C LEU A 126 -6.89 1.21 15.35
N GLU A 127 -5.96 1.45 14.43
CA GLU A 127 -5.59 2.78 13.98
C GLU A 127 -6.20 3.03 12.58
N TRP A 128 -7.13 3.97 12.51
CA TRP A 128 -7.80 4.36 11.27
C TRP A 128 -7.04 5.54 10.65
N THR A 129 -6.87 5.54 9.34
CA THR A 129 -6.05 6.52 8.62
C THR A 129 -6.82 7.22 7.52
#